data_AF-A0A672IGD2-F1
#
_entry.id   AF-A0A672IGD2-F1
#
_cell.length_a   1.000
_cell.length_b   1.000
_cell.length_c   1.000
_cell.angle_alpha   90.00
_cell.angle_beta   90.00
_cell.angle_gamma   90.00
#
_symmetry.space_group_name_H-M   'P 1'
#
loop_
_entity.id
_entity.type
_entity.pdbx_description
1 polymer ?
#
loop_
_entity_poly.entity_id
_entity_poly.type
_entity_poly.pdbx_seq_one_letter_code
_entity_poly.pdbx_strand_id
1 'polypeptide(L)'
;MTPPALLSAALLLLLLPATLTDDGLVPFSVVVQNRLLGATPRAYITHVKYRGILLGGLKRLMNSTNTFRFTYTENQDYGPYLESVNGLARNDDDRTYWELLVKMTNGRIVRTEAGIGCYIPSENEQVILNFTRWEDPSAESGISNVVDDHDGAFSTELGPRPHRGQHQS
;
A
#
# COMPACT_ATOMS: atom_id res chain seq x y z
N MET A 1 -53.58 38.36 -18.72
CA MET A 1 -52.82 37.83 -17.56
C MET A 1 -51.70 36.97 -18.11
N THR A 2 -50.46 37.46 -18.08
CA THR A 2 -49.25 36.76 -18.52
C THR A 2 -48.47 36.29 -17.29
N PRO A 3 -48.03 35.02 -17.21
CA PRO A 3 -47.28 34.54 -16.05
C PRO A 3 -45.84 35.08 -16.05
N PRO A 4 -45.19 35.11 -14.87
CA PRO A 4 -44.02 35.93 -14.62
C PRO A 4 -42.71 35.23 -14.96
N ALA A 5 -41.70 36.07 -15.21
CA ALA A 5 -40.30 35.72 -15.40
C ALA A 5 -39.72 34.97 -14.18
N LEU A 6 -39.54 33.66 -14.31
CA LEU A 6 -38.80 32.83 -13.33
C LEU A 6 -37.48 32.29 -13.87
N LEU A 7 -37.11 32.62 -15.12
CA LEU A 7 -35.91 32.10 -15.79
C LEU A 7 -34.59 32.75 -15.33
N SER A 8 -34.62 33.83 -14.57
CA SER A 8 -33.40 34.61 -14.27
C SER A 8 -32.59 34.09 -13.07
N ALA A 9 -33.21 33.36 -12.14
CA ALA A 9 -32.51 32.86 -10.94
C ALA A 9 -31.68 31.59 -11.23
N ALA A 10 -32.15 30.73 -12.15
CA ALA A 10 -31.45 29.49 -12.49
C ALA A 10 -30.12 29.72 -13.22
N LEU A 11 -30.01 30.81 -14.00
CA LEU A 11 -28.80 31.14 -14.74
C LEU A 11 -27.68 31.71 -13.85
N LEU A 12 -28.03 32.33 -12.72
CA LEU A 12 -27.06 32.86 -11.75
C LEU A 12 -26.36 31.76 -10.93
N LEU A 13 -26.98 30.58 -10.76
CA LEU A 13 -26.36 29.43 -10.09
C LEU A 13 -25.28 28.74 -10.93
N LEU A 14 -25.29 28.93 -12.26
CA LEU A 14 -24.26 28.39 -13.17
C LEU A 14 -22.95 29.21 -13.16
N LEU A 15 -22.95 30.38 -12.51
CA LEU A 15 -21.81 31.29 -12.38
C LEU A 15 -21.04 31.10 -11.07
N LEU A 16 -21.46 30.18 -10.20
CA LEU A 16 -20.64 29.78 -9.07
C LEU A 16 -19.45 29.00 -9.63
N PRO A 17 -18.20 29.47 -9.45
CA PRO A 17 -17.07 28.58 -9.66
C PRO A 17 -17.32 27.39 -8.73
N ALA A 18 -17.41 26.20 -9.31
CA ALA A 18 -17.30 24.97 -8.56
C ALA A 18 -15.91 24.99 -7.91
N THR A 19 -15.81 25.60 -6.74
CA THR A 19 -14.64 25.48 -5.89
C THR A 19 -14.63 24.02 -5.49
N LEU A 20 -13.89 23.20 -6.23
CA LEU A 20 -13.46 21.89 -5.76
C LEU A 20 -12.81 22.15 -4.42
N THR A 21 -13.56 21.91 -3.33
CA THR A 21 -12.97 21.78 -2.01
C THR A 21 -12.04 20.60 -2.11
N ASP A 22 -10.74 20.88 -2.26
CA ASP A 22 -9.69 19.91 -2.03
C ASP A 22 -9.84 19.46 -0.56
N ASP A 23 -10.48 18.32 -0.38
CA ASP A 23 -10.67 17.70 0.92
C ASP A 23 -9.36 17.11 1.44
N GLY A 24 -8.25 17.30 0.71
CA GLY A 24 -6.92 16.83 1.04
C GLY A 24 -6.86 15.31 1.08
N LEU A 25 -7.76 14.62 0.37
CA LEU A 25 -7.75 13.18 0.27
C LEU A 25 -6.85 12.74 -0.88
N VAL A 26 -6.02 11.74 -0.59
CA VAL A 26 -5.14 11.09 -1.56
C VAL A 26 -5.69 9.68 -1.81
N PRO A 27 -6.43 9.45 -2.90
CA PRO A 27 -6.95 8.13 -3.25
C PRO A 27 -5.82 7.21 -3.73
N PHE A 28 -5.92 5.93 -3.41
CA PHE A 28 -5.04 4.87 -3.92
C PHE A 28 -5.77 3.53 -3.91
N SER A 29 -5.22 2.54 -4.59
CA SER A 29 -5.76 1.18 -4.64
C SER A 29 -4.95 0.22 -3.79
N VAL A 30 -5.64 -0.72 -3.16
CA VAL A 30 -5.04 -1.86 -2.43
C VAL A 30 -5.44 -3.13 -3.17
N VAL A 31 -4.45 -3.91 -3.60
CA VAL A 31 -4.64 -5.22 -4.22
C VAL A 31 -4.21 -6.29 -3.24
N VAL A 32 -5.09 -7.22 -2.91
CA VAL A 32 -4.78 -8.41 -2.12
C VAL A 32 -4.61 -9.57 -3.07
N GLN A 33 -3.44 -10.21 -3.05
CA GLN A 33 -3.17 -11.39 -3.87
C GLN A 33 -2.48 -12.48 -3.08
N ASN A 34 -2.76 -13.73 -3.45
CA ASN A 34 -2.06 -14.89 -2.94
C ASN A 34 -1.28 -15.54 -4.08
N ARG A 35 0.03 -15.30 -4.10
CA ARG A 35 0.92 -15.81 -5.13
C ARG A 35 1.06 -17.33 -5.07
N LEU A 36 0.94 -17.92 -3.88
CA LEU A 36 1.14 -19.37 -3.68
C LEU A 36 -0.01 -20.22 -4.23
N LEU A 37 -1.23 -19.67 -4.26
CA LEU A 37 -2.44 -20.39 -4.71
C LEU A 37 -2.96 -19.93 -6.07
N GLY A 38 -2.33 -18.94 -6.71
CA GLY A 38 -2.75 -18.43 -8.03
C GLY A 38 -4.18 -17.86 -8.03
N ALA A 39 -4.70 -17.45 -6.86
CA ALA A 39 -6.06 -16.94 -6.74
C ALA A 39 -6.21 -15.57 -7.42
N THR A 40 -7.38 -15.30 -7.99
CA THR A 40 -7.69 -14.01 -8.61
C THR A 40 -7.46 -12.87 -7.60
N PRO A 41 -6.57 -11.91 -7.89
CA PRO A 41 -6.34 -10.76 -7.01
C PRO A 41 -7.61 -9.96 -6.78
N ARG A 42 -7.76 -9.43 -5.56
CA ARG A 42 -8.91 -8.62 -5.16
C ARG A 42 -8.48 -7.18 -4.93
N ALA A 43 -9.07 -6.27 -5.70
CA ALA A 43 -8.74 -4.85 -5.64
C ALA A 43 -9.79 -4.07 -4.84
N TYR A 44 -9.31 -3.08 -4.10
CA TYR A 44 -10.10 -2.17 -3.30
C TYR A 44 -9.59 -0.74 -3.53
N ILE A 45 -10.47 0.25 -3.36
CA ILE A 45 -10.10 1.66 -3.40
C ILE A 45 -10.28 2.22 -2.00
N THR A 46 -9.31 3.00 -1.55
CA THR A 46 -9.37 3.73 -0.28
C THR A 46 -8.62 5.05 -0.45
N HIS A 47 -8.48 5.80 0.63
CA HIS A 47 -7.76 7.06 0.63
C HIS A 47 -7.18 7.36 2.00
N VAL A 48 -6.18 8.24 2.02
CA VAL A 48 -5.61 8.86 3.21
C VAL A 48 -5.79 10.37 3.14
N LYS A 49 -5.58 11.08 4.24
CA LYS A 49 -5.31 12.53 4.15
C LYS A 49 -3.93 12.75 3.52
N TYR A 50 -3.67 13.94 3.01
CA TYR A 50 -2.34 14.33 2.52
C TYR A 50 -1.25 13.91 3.52
N ARG A 51 -0.26 13.15 3.03
CA ARG A 51 0.85 12.54 3.79
C ARG A 51 0.45 11.51 4.86
N GLY A 52 -0.79 11.01 4.82
CA GLY A 52 -1.24 9.94 5.70
C GLY A 52 -0.62 8.59 5.32
N ILE A 53 -0.38 7.76 6.33
CA ILE A 53 0.26 6.44 6.17
C ILE A 53 -0.73 5.36 5.73
N LEU A 54 -0.19 4.31 5.12
CA LEU A 54 -0.94 3.15 4.63
C LEU A 54 -1.83 2.52 5.70
N LEU A 55 -1.34 2.37 6.94
CA LEU A 55 -2.13 1.85 8.05
C LEU A 55 -3.46 2.60 8.23
N GLY A 56 -3.47 3.92 8.06
CA GLY A 56 -4.68 4.74 8.10
C GLY A 56 -5.65 4.40 6.97
N GLY A 57 -5.14 4.20 5.75
CA GLY A 57 -5.92 3.78 4.59
C GLY A 57 -6.49 2.37 4.73
N LEU A 58 -5.72 1.42 5.30
CA LEU A 58 -6.18 0.05 5.57
C LEU A 58 -7.27 0.02 6.65
N LYS A 59 -7.11 0.77 7.75
CA LYS A 59 -8.14 0.91 8.79
C LYS A 59 -9.44 1.48 8.22
N ARG A 60 -9.35 2.50 7.37
CA ARG A 60 -10.50 3.09 6.68
C ARG A 60 -11.19 2.08 5.78
N LEU A 61 -10.41 1.35 4.97
CA LEU A 61 -10.92 0.31 4.08
C LEU A 61 -11.68 -0.78 4.85
N MET A 62 -11.08 -1.29 5.94
CA MET A 62 -11.68 -2.28 6.82
C MET A 62 -12.98 -1.79 7.46
N ASN A 63 -13.07 -0.51 7.83
CA ASN A 63 -14.29 0.06 8.41
C ASN A 63 -15.39 0.31 7.36
N SER A 64 -15.02 0.51 6.09
CA SER A 64 -15.96 0.83 5.01
C SER A 64 -16.52 -0.38 4.27
N THR A 65 -15.95 -1.57 4.44
CA THR A 65 -16.35 -2.78 3.72
C THR A 65 -16.38 -4.00 4.63
N ASN A 66 -17.25 -4.96 4.34
CA ASN A 66 -17.25 -6.27 5.01
C ASN A 66 -16.35 -7.30 4.31
N THR A 67 -15.74 -6.94 3.18
CA THR A 67 -14.93 -7.83 2.33
C THR A 67 -13.43 -7.65 2.48
N PHE A 68 -12.99 -6.64 3.25
CA PHE A 68 -11.59 -6.43 3.59
C PHE A 68 -11.40 -6.48 5.11
N ARG A 69 -10.53 -7.36 5.58
CA ARG A 69 -10.13 -7.43 7.00
C ARG A 69 -8.63 -7.61 7.08
N PHE A 70 -7.99 -7.02 8.07
CA PHE A 70 -6.58 -7.27 8.34
C PHE A 70 -6.30 -7.22 9.84
N THR A 71 -5.20 -7.84 10.24
CA THR A 71 -4.67 -7.74 11.61
C THR A 71 -3.20 -7.37 11.55
N TYR A 72 -2.72 -6.72 12.60
CA TYR A 72 -1.31 -6.38 12.75
C TYR A 72 -0.92 -6.46 14.22
N THR A 73 0.35 -6.70 14.49
CA THR A 73 0.97 -6.64 15.82
C THR A 73 1.87 -5.42 15.90
N GLU A 74 2.00 -4.82 17.07
CA GLU A 74 2.98 -3.76 17.30
C GLU A 74 4.32 -4.41 17.65
N ASN A 75 5.36 -4.09 16.89
CA ASN A 75 6.73 -4.44 17.21
C ASN A 75 7.47 -3.19 17.73
N GLN A 76 8.23 -3.34 18.82
CA GLN A 76 8.92 -2.22 19.45
C GLN A 76 9.99 -1.58 18.55
N ASP A 77 10.63 -2.36 17.69
CA ASP A 77 11.73 -1.91 16.84
C ASP A 77 11.23 -1.45 15.45
N TYR A 78 10.14 -2.03 14.96
CA TYR A 78 9.68 -1.87 13.58
C TYR A 78 8.26 -1.28 13.42
N GLY A 79 7.51 -1.16 14.53
CA GLY A 79 6.13 -0.69 14.52
C GLY A 79 5.12 -1.74 14.03
N PRO A 80 4.01 -1.32 13.40
CA PRO A 80 2.92 -2.20 12.97
C PRO A 80 3.36 -3.21 11.91
N TYR A 81 3.37 -4.49 12.29
CA TYR A 81 3.69 -5.61 11.42
C TYR A 81 2.43 -6.34 10.95
N LEU A 82 2.26 -6.51 9.64
CA LEU A 82 1.05 -7.09 9.05
C LEU A 82 0.99 -8.60 9.28
N GLU A 83 -0.03 -9.06 10.03
CA GLU A 83 -0.17 -10.46 10.44
C GLU A 83 -1.09 -11.24 9.51
N SER A 84 -2.26 -10.69 9.19
CA SER A 84 -3.23 -11.37 8.32
C SER A 84 -3.99 -10.40 7.43
N VAL A 85 -4.43 -10.88 6.28
CA VAL A 85 -5.36 -10.19 5.39
C VAL A 85 -6.43 -11.20 4.96
N ASN A 86 -7.70 -10.80 5.08
CA ASN A 86 -8.88 -11.59 4.73
C ASN A 86 -8.88 -13.00 5.35
N GLY A 87 -8.38 -13.12 6.58
CA GLY A 87 -8.36 -14.37 7.34
C GLY A 87 -7.17 -15.29 7.06
N LEU A 88 -6.31 -14.95 6.09
CA LEU A 88 -5.08 -15.67 5.82
C LEU A 88 -3.93 -15.02 6.58
N ALA A 89 -3.45 -15.72 7.61
CA ALA A 89 -2.34 -15.28 8.45
C ALA A 89 -1.00 -15.73 7.88
N ARG A 90 0.06 -14.99 8.23
CA ARG A 90 1.44 -15.46 8.11
C ARG A 90 1.66 -16.73 8.94
N ASN A 91 2.66 -17.52 8.59
CA ASN A 91 3.09 -18.68 9.35
C ASN A 91 4.61 -18.81 9.25
N ASP A 92 5.30 -18.76 10.39
CA ASP A 92 6.76 -18.85 10.47
C ASP A 92 7.28 -20.27 10.11
N ASP A 93 6.55 -21.32 10.49
CA ASP A 93 6.92 -22.71 10.16
C ASP A 93 6.84 -22.94 8.65
N ASP A 94 5.80 -22.38 8.02
CA ASP A 94 5.62 -22.43 6.56
C ASP A 94 6.41 -21.35 5.80
N ARG A 95 7.12 -20.49 6.53
CA ARG A 95 7.87 -19.33 6.02
C ARG A 95 7.04 -18.40 5.15
N THR A 96 5.76 -18.25 5.47
CA THR A 96 4.81 -17.42 4.72
C THR A 96 4.60 -16.07 5.39
N TYR A 97 4.44 -15.02 4.59
CA TYR A 97 4.21 -13.66 5.08
C TYR A 97 3.46 -12.81 4.06
N TRP A 98 3.01 -11.63 4.51
CA TRP A 98 2.44 -10.59 3.66
C TRP A 98 3.52 -9.60 3.24
N GLU A 99 3.94 -9.70 1.98
CA GLU A 99 4.87 -8.76 1.36
C GLU A 99 4.14 -7.51 0.89
N LEU A 100 4.73 -6.35 1.14
CA LEU A 100 4.24 -5.07 0.65
C LEU A 100 4.97 -4.71 -0.65
N LEU A 101 4.23 -4.65 -1.74
CA LEU A 101 4.72 -4.21 -3.04
C LEU A 101 3.97 -2.97 -3.50
N VAL A 102 4.57 -2.23 -4.42
CA VAL A 102 4.03 -1.00 -4.96
C VAL A 102 4.23 -1.01 -6.46
N LYS A 103 3.15 -0.78 -7.22
CA LYS A 103 3.23 -0.56 -8.65
C LYS A 103 3.38 0.93 -8.93
N MET A 104 4.56 1.31 -9.41
CA MET A 104 4.86 2.65 -9.87
C MET A 104 4.05 3.01 -11.12
N THR A 105 3.94 4.31 -11.43
CA THR A 105 3.23 4.82 -12.61
C THR A 105 3.80 4.29 -13.94
N ASN A 106 5.09 3.96 -13.99
CA ASN A 106 5.74 3.32 -15.14
C ASN A 106 5.45 1.81 -15.27
N GLY A 107 4.58 1.26 -14.41
CA GLY A 107 4.18 -0.14 -14.40
C GLY A 107 5.14 -1.07 -13.66
N ARG A 108 6.33 -0.59 -13.24
CA ARG A 108 7.28 -1.38 -12.47
C ARG A 108 6.74 -1.65 -11.07
N ILE A 109 6.84 -2.90 -10.64
CA ILE A 109 6.51 -3.31 -9.26
C ILE A 109 7.81 -3.34 -8.46
N VAL A 110 7.82 -2.64 -7.33
CA VAL A 110 8.93 -2.63 -6.38
C VAL A 110 8.49 -3.16 -5.03
N ARG A 111 9.41 -3.81 -4.33
CA ARG A 111 9.27 -4.09 -2.91
C ARG A 111 9.61 -2.83 -2.12
N THR A 112 8.83 -2.55 -1.08
CA THR A 112 9.13 -1.43 -0.17
C THR A 112 9.94 -1.90 1.02
N GLU A 113 10.89 -1.06 1.43
CA GLU A 113 11.65 -1.20 2.68
C GLU A 113 10.87 -0.66 3.89
N ALA A 114 9.79 0.10 3.65
CA ALA A 114 8.87 0.59 4.66
C ALA A 114 7.73 -0.40 4.93
N GLY A 115 7.29 -0.47 6.20
CA GLY A 115 6.09 -1.21 6.62
C GLY A 115 4.80 -0.37 6.51
N ILE A 116 3.66 -1.00 6.82
CA ILE A 116 2.34 -0.34 6.75
C ILE A 116 2.22 0.87 7.68
N GLY A 117 3.03 0.94 8.74
CA GLY A 117 3.05 2.04 9.71
C GLY A 117 3.78 3.30 9.25
N CYS A 118 4.58 3.26 8.17
CA CYS A 118 5.38 4.41 7.72
C CYS A 118 5.30 4.66 6.22
N TYR A 119 4.84 3.69 5.42
CA TYR A 119 4.62 3.90 4.00
C TYR A 119 3.52 4.94 3.75
N ILE A 120 3.78 5.93 2.91
CA ILE A 120 2.84 7.00 2.53
C ILE A 120 2.43 6.76 1.07
N PRO A 121 1.17 6.36 0.81
CA PRO A 121 0.69 6.15 -0.54
C PRO A 121 0.63 7.46 -1.34
N SER A 122 0.99 7.37 -2.61
CA SER A 122 0.81 8.46 -3.58
C SER A 122 -0.55 8.39 -4.26
N GLU A 123 -0.98 9.49 -4.86
CA GLU A 123 -2.26 9.55 -5.56
C GLU A 123 -2.31 8.54 -6.71
N ASN A 124 -3.40 7.79 -6.78
CA ASN A 124 -3.69 6.74 -7.78
C ASN A 124 -2.65 5.61 -7.82
N GLU A 125 -1.81 5.50 -6.80
CA GLU A 125 -0.86 4.40 -6.65
C GLU A 125 -1.59 3.08 -6.41
N GLN A 126 -0.93 1.98 -6.78
CA GLN A 126 -1.39 0.64 -6.46
C GLN A 126 -0.44 -0.02 -5.47
N VAL A 127 -0.92 -0.13 -4.24
CA VAL A 127 -0.30 -0.91 -3.18
C VAL A 127 -0.78 -2.35 -3.30
N ILE A 128 0.13 -3.31 -3.19
CA ILE A 128 -0.16 -4.74 -3.31
C ILE A 128 0.26 -5.43 -2.02
N LEU A 129 -0.71 -6.06 -1.34
CA LEU A 129 -0.50 -6.97 -0.24
C LEU A 129 -0.37 -8.39 -0.83
N ASN A 130 0.85 -8.87 -0.91
CA ASN A 130 1.22 -10.10 -1.62
C ASN A 130 1.54 -11.23 -0.63
N PHE A 131 0.69 -12.24 -0.52
CA PHE A 131 0.99 -13.41 0.30
C PHE A 131 1.98 -14.33 -0.42
N THR A 132 3.15 -14.55 0.20
CA THR A 132 4.29 -15.24 -0.40
C THR A 132 5.17 -15.94 0.65
N ARG A 133 6.29 -16.54 0.23
CA ARG A 133 7.33 -17.14 1.09
C ARG A 133 8.64 -16.37 1.05
N TRP A 134 9.46 -16.48 2.10
CA TRP A 134 10.76 -15.79 2.21
C TRP A 134 11.74 -16.11 1.08
N GLU A 135 11.71 -17.33 0.56
CA GLU A 135 12.67 -17.85 -0.45
C GLU A 135 12.11 -17.78 -1.88
N ASP A 136 11.05 -17.01 -2.13
CA ASP A 136 10.53 -16.81 -3.49
C ASP A 136 11.42 -15.79 -4.25
N PRO A 137 12.09 -16.18 -5.37
CA PRO A 137 13.15 -15.41 -6.03
C PRO A 137 12.77 -14.02 -6.56
N SER A 138 11.51 -13.61 -6.49
CA SER A 138 11.13 -12.22 -6.77
C SER A 138 11.50 -11.21 -5.69
N ALA A 139 11.99 -11.65 -4.52
CA ALA A 139 12.63 -10.75 -3.58
C ALA A 139 13.91 -10.11 -4.18
N GLU A 140 14.52 -10.75 -5.19
CA GLU A 140 15.77 -10.29 -5.83
C GLU A 140 15.62 -9.98 -7.33
N SER A 141 14.66 -10.59 -8.03
CA SER A 141 14.58 -10.47 -9.51
C SER A 141 13.93 -9.20 -10.07
N GLY A 142 13.52 -8.25 -9.21
CA GLY A 142 12.94 -6.95 -9.62
C GLY A 142 13.93 -5.78 -9.56
N ILE A 143 15.14 -6.01 -9.05
CA ILE A 143 16.18 -4.99 -8.91
C ILE A 143 16.97 -4.96 -10.22
N SER A 144 16.45 -4.25 -11.22
CA SER A 144 17.27 -3.89 -12.38
C SER A 144 18.40 -2.99 -11.87
N ASN A 145 19.63 -3.52 -11.84
CA ASN A 145 20.86 -2.76 -11.65
C ASN A 145 20.98 -1.74 -12.79
N VAL A 146 20.41 -0.56 -12.62
CA VAL A 146 20.88 0.63 -13.32
C VAL A 146 21.88 1.28 -12.39
N VAL A 147 23.13 0.87 -12.56
CA VAL A 147 24.29 1.61 -12.06
C VAL A 147 24.34 2.87 -12.90
N ASP A 148 23.83 3.99 -12.37
CA ASP A 148 24.23 5.30 -12.84
C ASP A 148 25.67 5.52 -12.34
N ASP A 149 26.59 5.29 -13.26
CA ASP A 149 28.03 5.40 -13.10
C ASP A 149 28.42 6.87 -12.98
N HIS A 150 28.29 7.49 -11.80
CA HIS A 150 28.98 8.74 -11.45
C HIS A 150 29.41 8.72 -9.96
N ASP A 151 30.71 8.50 -9.78
CA ASP A 151 31.59 8.93 -8.69
C ASP A 151 31.34 8.46 -7.23
N GLY A 152 32.32 7.70 -6.73
CA GLY A 152 32.77 7.77 -5.33
C GLY A 152 32.71 6.45 -4.56
N ALA A 153 33.88 5.84 -4.37
CA ALA A 153 34.07 4.60 -3.63
C ALA A 153 33.44 4.61 -2.22
N PHE A 154 32.61 3.61 -1.93
CA PHE A 154 32.39 3.10 -0.58
C PHE A 154 32.26 1.58 -0.62
N SER A 155 33.37 0.87 -0.45
CA SER A 155 33.37 -0.57 -0.20
C SER A 155 32.64 -0.82 1.12
N THR A 156 31.51 -1.53 1.06
CA THR A 156 31.00 -2.26 2.22
C THR A 156 30.78 -3.70 1.77
N GLU A 157 31.75 -4.58 2.06
CA GLU A 157 31.46 -6.00 2.11
C GLU A 157 30.44 -6.21 3.25
N LEU A 158 29.19 -6.46 2.88
CA LEU A 158 28.19 -7.01 3.79
C LEU A 158 28.40 -8.52 3.82
N GLY A 159 29.12 -9.00 4.84
CA GLY A 159 29.19 -10.42 5.17
C GLY A 159 27.80 -11.02 5.46
N PRO A 160 27.69 -12.36 5.45
CA PRO A 160 26.41 -13.04 5.63
C PRO A 160 25.76 -12.69 6.97
N ARG A 161 24.44 -12.48 6.96
CA ARG A 161 23.63 -12.10 8.14
C ARG A 161 23.84 -13.08 9.29
N PRO A 162 23.89 -12.61 10.56
CA PRO A 162 24.04 -13.49 11.69
C PRO A 162 22.77 -14.33 11.88
N HIS A 163 22.96 -15.64 12.02
CA HIS A 163 21.91 -16.57 12.45
C HIS A 163 21.41 -16.16 13.83
N ARG A 164 20.11 -15.83 13.95
CA ARG A 164 19.48 -15.62 15.26
C ARG A 164 19.28 -16.98 15.92
N GLY A 165 19.96 -17.17 17.04
CA GLY A 165 20.04 -18.42 17.79
C GLY A 165 18.69 -18.98 18.20
N GLN A 166 18.62 -20.30 18.21
CA GLN A 166 17.58 -21.06 18.88
C GLN A 166 17.59 -20.70 20.38
N HIS A 167 16.47 -20.23 20.89
CA HIS A 167 16.22 -20.24 22.33
C HIS A 167 15.45 -21.52 22.66
N GLN A 168 16.17 -22.52 23.15
CA GLN A 168 15.60 -23.57 23.99
C GLN A 168 15.50 -23.01 25.40
N SER A 169 14.30 -22.98 25.96
CA SER A 169 13.90 -23.38 27.33
C SER A 169 12.45 -22.98 27.55
#